data_AF-A0A9P6MCF7-F1
#
_entry.id   AF-A0A9P6MCF7-F1
#
_cell.length_a   1.000
_cell.length_b   1.000
_cell.length_c   1.000
_cell.angle_alpha   90.00
_cell.angle_beta   90.00
_cell.angle_gamma   90.00
#
_symmetry.space_group_name_H-M   'P 1'
#
loop_
_entity.id
_entity.type
_entity.pdbx_description
1 polymer ?
#
loop_
_entity_poly.entity_id
_entity_poly.type
_entity_poly.pdbx_seq_one_letter_code
_entity_poly.pdbx_strand_id
1 'polypeptide(L)'
;MVNGVRQNVKELTESGPGLLKSLQESLSFSYRSAWYPALRGLDTLTQEGRLTEFEKLIREAPCQYDPAFQWGVCQRLGDLAFNATCDLDVHQNAISFLGEIYTNDARWGQHADIKHLILHILNNLTESSEEAVASYTSGQN
;
A
#
# COMPACT_ATOMS: atom_id res chain seq x y z
N MET A 1 -2.38 41.09 5.50
CA MET A 1 -3.79 40.90 5.12
C MET A 1 -3.88 40.53 3.65
N VAL A 2 -4.58 39.44 3.42
CA VAL A 2 -4.91 38.70 2.18
C VAL A 2 -5.15 39.60 0.95
N ASN A 3 -4.28 39.55 -0.06
CA ASN A 3 -4.56 40.18 -1.38
C ASN A 3 -3.88 39.50 -2.59
N GLY A 4 -3.39 38.25 -2.46
CA GLY A 4 -2.75 37.52 -3.58
C GLY A 4 -3.64 36.48 -4.25
N VAL A 5 -4.70 36.01 -3.59
CA VAL A 5 -5.48 34.82 -4.04
C VAL A 5 -6.67 35.21 -4.93
N ARG A 6 -7.20 36.44 -4.81
CA ARG A 6 -8.39 36.88 -5.59
C ARG A 6 -8.09 37.34 -7.02
N GLN A 7 -6.84 37.65 -7.36
CA GLN A 7 -6.48 38.09 -8.72
C GLN A 7 -6.33 36.89 -9.67
N ASN A 8 -5.76 35.77 -9.20
CA ASN A 8 -5.54 34.58 -10.04
C ASN A 8 -6.83 33.87 -10.48
N VAL A 9 -7.89 33.90 -9.67
CA VAL A 9 -9.16 33.23 -10.02
C VAL A 9 -9.91 33.97 -11.15
N LYS A 10 -9.72 35.29 -11.29
CA LYS A 10 -10.35 36.08 -12.36
C LYS A 10 -9.70 35.87 -13.73
N GLU A 11 -8.38 35.71 -13.77
CA GLU A 11 -7.64 35.40 -15.02
C GLU A 11 -7.90 33.95 -15.51
N LEU A 12 -8.22 33.04 -14.60
CA LEU A 12 -8.53 31.63 -14.93
C LEU A 12 -9.88 31.45 -15.63
N THR A 13 -10.84 32.36 -15.45
CA THR A 13 -12.13 32.31 -16.15
C THR A 13 -12.06 32.76 -17.61
N GLU A 14 -11.03 33.52 -17.99
CA GLU A 14 -10.80 33.96 -19.38
C GLU A 14 -9.98 32.93 -20.19
N SER A 15 -9.17 32.14 -19.48
CA SER A 15 -8.41 31.04 -20.04
C SER A 15 -9.28 29.79 -20.11
N GLY A 16 -10.01 29.65 -21.22
CA GLY A 16 -11.19 28.80 -21.38
C GLY A 16 -11.12 27.31 -20.98
N PRO A 17 -12.22 26.56 -21.19
CA PRO A 17 -12.44 25.19 -20.69
C PRO A 17 -11.31 24.18 -20.94
N GLY A 18 -10.49 24.41 -21.98
CA GLY A 18 -9.32 23.59 -22.29
C GLY A 18 -8.22 23.63 -21.24
N LEU A 19 -7.98 24.77 -20.57
CA LEU A 19 -6.93 24.89 -19.55
C LEU A 19 -7.33 24.17 -18.26
N LEU A 20 -8.61 24.30 -17.85
CA LEU A 20 -9.16 23.54 -16.72
C LEU A 20 -9.15 22.04 -17.00
N LYS A 21 -9.49 21.62 -18.21
CA LYS A 21 -9.43 20.22 -18.63
C LYS A 21 -8.01 19.69 -18.63
N SER A 22 -7.03 20.42 -19.17
CA SER A 22 -5.63 20.02 -19.16
C SER A 22 -5.02 19.99 -17.75
N LEU A 23 -5.44 20.88 -16.84
CA LEU A 23 -5.04 20.81 -15.43
C LEU A 23 -5.68 19.60 -14.73
N GLN A 24 -6.96 19.34 -14.96
CA GLN A 24 -7.65 18.16 -14.45
C GLN A 24 -7.03 16.85 -14.99
N GLU A 25 -6.67 16.82 -16.27
CA GLU A 25 -5.97 15.71 -16.92
C GLU A 25 -4.55 15.56 -16.37
N SER A 26 -3.81 16.64 -16.14
CA SER A 26 -2.45 16.59 -15.54
C SER A 26 -2.48 16.16 -14.08
N LEU A 27 -3.47 16.61 -13.30
CA LEU A 27 -3.69 16.21 -11.91
C LEU A 27 -4.17 14.77 -11.81
N SER A 28 -5.02 14.33 -12.74
CA SER A 28 -5.43 12.91 -12.81
C SER A 28 -4.30 12.02 -13.30
N PHE A 29 -3.40 12.50 -14.17
CA PHE A 29 -2.21 11.77 -14.60
C PHE A 29 -1.15 11.66 -13.49
N SER A 30 -0.92 12.74 -12.73
CA SER A 30 -0.04 12.70 -11.55
C SER A 30 -0.62 11.79 -10.46
N TYR A 31 -1.95 11.80 -10.27
CA TYR A 31 -2.64 10.88 -9.38
C TYR A 31 -2.53 9.41 -9.86
N ARG A 32 -2.63 9.16 -11.18
CA ARG A 32 -2.49 7.83 -11.80
C ARG A 32 -1.06 7.26 -11.75
N SER A 33 -0.03 8.07 -11.46
CA SER A 33 1.35 7.59 -11.28
C SER A 33 1.88 7.74 -9.85
N ALA A 34 1.07 8.27 -8.92
CA ALA A 34 1.47 8.51 -7.53
C ALA A 34 1.74 7.21 -6.74
N TRP A 35 1.21 6.07 -7.20
CA TRP A 35 1.42 4.78 -6.55
C TRP A 35 2.89 4.36 -6.56
N TYR A 36 3.64 4.60 -7.64
CA TYR A 36 5.02 4.14 -7.73
C TYR A 36 5.94 4.86 -6.73
N PRO A 37 5.96 6.21 -6.65
CA PRO A 37 6.70 6.92 -5.62
C PRO A 37 6.29 6.53 -4.20
N ALA A 38 4.99 6.28 -3.95
CA ALA A 38 4.52 5.83 -2.64
C ALA A 38 5.10 4.45 -2.28
N LEU A 39 5.09 3.49 -3.21
CA LEU A 39 5.72 2.18 -3.01
C LEU A 39 7.24 2.29 -2.78
N ARG A 40 7.93 3.19 -3.49
CA ARG A 40 9.35 3.47 -3.21
C ARG A 40 9.58 4.05 -1.83
N GLY A 41 8.66 4.88 -1.34
CA GLY A 41 8.67 5.37 0.04
C GLY A 41 8.53 4.24 1.05
N LEU A 42 7.65 3.27 0.78
CA LEU A 42 7.52 2.07 1.62
C LEU A 42 8.81 1.26 1.69
N ASP A 43 9.48 1.06 0.54
CA ASP A 43 10.76 0.34 0.51
C ASP A 43 11.82 1.00 1.40
N THR A 44 11.91 2.34 1.34
CA THR A 44 12.82 3.11 2.20
C THR A 44 12.47 2.96 3.68
N LEU A 45 11.19 3.08 4.04
CA LEU A 45 10.74 2.95 5.43
C LEU A 45 10.98 1.54 5.97
N THR A 46 10.80 0.50 5.15
CA THR A 46 11.14 -0.88 5.49
C THR A 46 12.65 -1.04 5.75
N GLN A 47 13.50 -0.49 4.89
CA GLN A 47 14.96 -0.54 5.07
C GLN A 47 15.42 0.19 6.34
N GLU A 48 14.72 1.27 6.71
CA GLU A 48 14.99 2.04 7.93
C GLU A 48 14.35 1.44 9.20
N GLY A 49 13.56 0.36 9.08
CA GLY A 49 12.83 -0.23 10.21
C GLY A 49 11.69 0.63 10.76
N ARG A 50 11.21 1.60 9.98
CA ARG A 50 10.22 2.62 10.39
C ARG A 50 8.78 2.19 10.06
N LEU A 51 8.34 1.15 10.75
CA LEU A 51 7.07 0.48 10.45
C LEU A 51 5.83 1.32 10.79
N THR A 52 5.90 2.17 11.80
CA THR A 52 4.80 3.09 12.13
C THR A 52 4.55 4.06 10.98
N GLU A 53 5.60 4.65 10.41
CA GLU A 53 5.49 5.53 9.25
C GLU A 53 5.13 4.77 7.98
N PHE A 54 5.56 3.51 7.85
CA PHE A 54 5.15 2.64 6.75
C PHE A 54 3.63 2.48 6.72
N GLU A 55 3.01 2.10 7.84
CA GLU A 55 1.55 1.96 7.90
C GLU A 55 0.83 3.28 7.67
N LYS A 56 1.36 4.37 8.25
CA LYS A 56 0.81 5.71 8.06
C LYS A 56 0.80 6.10 6.58
N LEU A 57 1.89 5.85 5.85
CA LEU A 57 2.00 6.15 4.43
C LEU A 57 0.93 5.41 3.62
N ILE A 58 0.71 4.12 3.90
CA ILE A 58 -0.33 3.32 3.21
C ILE A 58 -1.72 3.93 3.43
N ARG A 59 -2.01 4.32 4.67
CA ARG A 59 -3.33 4.83 5.10
C ARG A 59 -3.64 6.26 4.68
N GLU A 60 -2.62 7.03 4.34
CA GLU A 60 -2.75 8.45 3.97
C GLU A 60 -2.42 8.69 2.49
N ALA A 61 -1.91 7.68 1.78
CA ALA A 61 -1.57 7.78 0.38
C ALA A 61 -2.79 8.19 -0.46
N PRO A 62 -2.69 9.25 -1.28
CA PRO A 62 -3.77 9.64 -2.18
C PRO A 62 -4.20 8.48 -3.10
N CYS A 63 -3.27 7.60 -3.46
CA CYS A 63 -3.47 6.41 -4.29
C CYS A 63 -3.88 5.15 -3.51
N GLN A 64 -4.34 5.25 -2.25
CA GLN A 64 -4.68 4.08 -1.41
C GLN A 64 -5.75 3.13 -2.02
N TYR A 65 -6.57 3.63 -2.94
CA TYR A 65 -7.59 2.86 -3.67
C TYR A 65 -7.11 2.37 -5.05
N ASP A 66 -5.90 2.72 -5.47
CA ASP A 66 -5.35 2.27 -6.73
C ASP A 66 -4.97 0.78 -6.62
N PRO A 67 -5.50 -0.11 -7.49
CA PRO A 67 -5.20 -1.53 -7.41
C PRO A 67 -3.71 -1.85 -7.55
N ALA A 68 -2.95 -1.08 -8.33
CA ALA A 68 -1.50 -1.30 -8.46
C ALA A 68 -0.77 -0.93 -7.16
N PHE A 69 -1.23 0.12 -6.48
CA PHE A 69 -0.73 0.46 -5.15
C PHE A 69 -1.03 -0.65 -4.14
N GLN A 70 -2.29 -1.07 -4.05
CA GLN A 70 -2.72 -2.12 -3.12
C GLN A 70 -2.00 -3.45 -3.37
N TRP A 71 -1.80 -3.82 -4.63
CA TRP A 71 -1.02 -4.99 -5.01
C TRP A 71 0.41 -4.90 -4.46
N GLY A 72 1.09 -3.77 -4.75
CA GLY A 72 2.46 -3.55 -4.29
C GLY A 72 2.61 -3.48 -2.77
N VAL A 73 1.59 -2.98 -2.06
CA VAL A 73 1.51 -3.00 -0.59
C VAL A 73 1.40 -4.43 -0.09
N CYS A 74 0.49 -5.23 -0.64
CA CYS A 74 0.29 -6.62 -0.22
C CYS A 74 1.56 -7.46 -0.42
N GLN A 75 2.28 -7.25 -1.53
CA GLN A 75 3.56 -7.92 -1.76
C GLN A 75 4.59 -7.61 -0.67
N ARG A 76 4.77 -6.32 -0.32
CA ARG A 76 5.73 -5.90 0.71
C ARG A 76 5.35 -6.40 2.11
N LEU A 77 4.06 -6.41 2.43
CA LEU A 77 3.56 -7.02 3.66
C LEU A 77 3.82 -8.53 3.69
N GLY A 78 3.64 -9.20 2.55
CA GLY A 78 4.04 -10.59 2.37
C GLY A 78 5.53 -10.80 2.63
N ASP A 79 6.39 -10.00 2.02
CA ASP A 79 7.85 -10.06 2.21
C ASP A 79 8.22 -9.87 3.70
N LEU A 80 7.60 -8.91 4.38
CA LEU A 80 7.77 -8.69 5.82
C LEU A 80 7.30 -9.90 6.65
N ALA A 81 6.22 -10.55 6.25
CA ALA A 81 5.70 -11.72 6.95
C ALA A 81 6.58 -12.97 6.70
N PHE A 82 7.11 -13.17 5.49
CA PHE A 82 8.02 -14.28 5.20
C PHE A 82 9.44 -14.08 5.73
N ASN A 83 9.81 -12.86 6.11
CA ASN A 83 11.17 -12.57 6.54
C ASN A 83 11.45 -13.13 7.94
N ALA A 84 12.13 -14.27 8.00
CA ALA A 84 12.54 -14.94 9.23
C ALA A 84 13.51 -14.12 10.12
N THR A 85 14.12 -13.05 9.59
CA THR A 85 15.02 -12.17 10.35
C THR A 85 14.31 -10.95 10.95
N CYS A 86 13.02 -10.74 10.64
CA CYS A 86 12.22 -9.67 11.25
C CYS A 86 11.78 -10.05 12.66
N ASP A 87 11.59 -9.04 13.52
CA ASP A 87 11.04 -9.27 14.85
C ASP A 87 9.62 -9.86 14.75
N LEU A 88 9.25 -10.69 15.72
CA LEU A 88 7.95 -11.36 15.75
C LEU A 88 6.78 -10.36 15.66
N ASP A 89 6.92 -9.19 16.28
CA ASP A 89 5.91 -8.14 16.22
C ASP A 89 5.72 -7.60 14.80
N VAL A 90 6.80 -7.48 14.01
CA VAL A 90 6.74 -7.04 12.61
C VAL A 90 6.00 -8.06 11.76
N HIS A 91 6.32 -9.33 11.94
CA HIS A 91 5.65 -10.44 11.27
C HIS A 91 4.15 -10.45 11.60
N GLN A 92 3.78 -10.37 12.88
CA GLN A 92 2.39 -10.39 13.30
C GLN A 92 1.61 -9.16 12.82
N ASN A 93 2.25 -7.98 12.82
CA ASN A 93 1.63 -6.75 12.30
C ASN A 93 1.39 -6.85 10.79
N ALA A 94 2.33 -7.40 10.03
CA ALA A 94 2.19 -7.58 8.59
C ALA A 94 1.00 -8.51 8.24
N ILE A 95 0.91 -9.67 8.91
CA ILE A 95 -0.23 -10.59 8.77
C ILE A 95 -1.54 -9.92 9.15
N SER A 96 -1.56 -9.22 10.30
CA SER A 96 -2.77 -8.55 10.79
C SER A 96 -3.23 -7.48 9.81
N PHE A 97 -2.30 -6.74 9.20
CA PHE A 97 -2.63 -5.72 8.21
C PHE A 97 -3.15 -6.33 6.90
N LEU A 98 -2.57 -7.43 6.41
CA LEU A 98 -3.14 -8.19 5.29
C LEU A 98 -4.59 -8.63 5.58
N GLY A 99 -4.85 -9.09 6.80
CA GLY A 99 -6.20 -9.43 7.27
C GLY A 99 -7.15 -8.23 7.29
N GLU A 100 -6.70 -7.05 7.73
CA GLU A 100 -7.49 -5.82 7.67
C GLU A 100 -7.85 -5.44 6.23
N ILE A 101 -6.89 -5.50 5.30
CA ILE A 101 -7.12 -5.19 3.88
C ILE A 101 -8.15 -6.15 3.29
N TYR A 102 -8.09 -7.44 3.62
CA TYR A 102 -9.04 -8.44 3.13
C TYR A 102 -10.47 -8.27 3.66
N THR A 103 -10.61 -7.90 4.94
CA THR A 103 -11.90 -7.89 5.65
C THR A 103 -12.62 -6.55 5.61
N ASN A 104 -11.90 -5.42 5.50
CA ASN A 104 -12.48 -4.09 5.56
C ASN A 104 -12.74 -3.50 4.17
N ASP A 105 -13.76 -4.04 3.50
CA ASP A 105 -14.18 -3.61 2.16
C ASP A 105 -14.55 -2.13 2.09
N ALA A 106 -15.09 -1.57 3.18
CA ALA A 106 -15.47 -0.16 3.24
C ALA A 106 -14.25 0.76 3.12
N ARG A 107 -13.08 0.31 3.59
CA ARG A 107 -11.83 1.06 3.54
C ARG A 107 -10.98 0.72 2.33
N TRP A 108 -10.92 -0.55 1.92
CA TRP A 108 -9.95 -1.01 0.93
C TRP A 108 -10.57 -1.43 -0.41
N GLY A 109 -11.90 -1.49 -0.49
CA GLY A 109 -12.61 -1.92 -1.69
C GLY A 109 -12.67 -3.44 -1.82
N GLN A 110 -13.30 -3.90 -2.90
CA GLN A 110 -13.58 -5.33 -3.16
C GLN A 110 -12.82 -5.87 -4.37
N HIS A 111 -11.60 -5.40 -4.60
CA HIS A 111 -10.80 -5.83 -5.74
C HIS A 111 -10.45 -7.32 -5.64
N ALA A 112 -11.07 -8.15 -6.50
CA ALA A 112 -10.94 -9.61 -6.43
C ALA A 112 -9.48 -10.08 -6.54
N ASP A 113 -8.69 -9.45 -7.42
CA ASP A 113 -7.28 -9.77 -7.62
C ASP A 113 -6.45 -9.52 -6.35
N ILE A 114 -6.76 -8.43 -5.61
CA ILE A 114 -6.11 -8.11 -4.33
C ILE A 114 -6.50 -9.14 -3.27
N LYS A 115 -7.79 -9.52 -3.21
CA LYS A 115 -8.25 -10.55 -2.27
C LYS A 115 -7.60 -11.90 -2.54
N HIS A 116 -7.49 -12.31 -3.80
CA HIS A 116 -6.79 -13.54 -4.18
C HIS A 116 -5.30 -13.48 -3.83
N LEU A 117 -4.63 -12.35 -4.07
CA LEU A 117 -3.23 -12.16 -3.68
C LEU A 117 -3.06 -12.33 -2.17
N ILE A 118 -3.91 -11.71 -1.35
CA ILE A 118 -3.82 -11.81 0.10
C ILE A 118 -4.00 -13.26 0.56
N LEU A 119 -5.03 -13.95 0.04
CA LEU A 119 -5.24 -15.37 0.38
C LEU A 119 -4.06 -16.24 -0.02
N HIS A 120 -3.46 -15.99 -1.19
CA HIS A 120 -2.27 -16.70 -1.64
C HIS A 120 -1.09 -16.51 -0.68
N ILE A 121 -0.82 -15.26 -0.26
CA ILE A 121 0.24 -14.95 0.71
C ILE A 121 -0.01 -15.68 2.04
N LEU A 122 -1.22 -15.59 2.59
CA LEU A 122 -1.57 -16.19 3.88
C LEU A 122 -1.51 -17.72 3.86
N ASN A 123 -1.93 -18.36 2.77
CA ASN A 123 -1.83 -19.82 2.61
C ASN A 123 -0.37 -20.27 2.58
N ASN A 124 0.47 -19.60 1.78
CA ASN A 124 1.90 -19.92 1.69
C ASN A 124 2.63 -19.75 3.04
N LEU A 125 2.22 -18.78 3.87
CA LEU A 125 2.75 -18.61 5.24
C LEU A 125 2.41 -19.80 6.13
N THR A 126 1.19 -20.33 6.00
CA THR A 126 0.72 -21.49 6.78
C THR A 126 1.50 -22.75 6.38
N GLU A 127 1.62 -23.00 5.07
CA GLU A 127 2.37 -24.14 4.53
C GLU A 127 3.84 -24.12 4.99
N SER A 128 4.48 -22.95 4.91
CA SER A 128 5.87 -22.77 5.37
C SER A 128 6.03 -23.05 6.87
N SER A 129 5.03 -22.68 7.68
CA SER A 129 5.02 -22.96 9.11
C SER A 129 4.85 -24.46 9.41
N GLU A 130 3.98 -25.15 8.69
CA GLU A 130 3.74 -26.59 8.86
C GLU A 130 4.96 -27.43 8.48
N GLU A 131 5.62 -27.09 7.37
CA GLU A 131 6.86 -27.73 6.93
C GLU A 131 7.99 -27.54 7.95
N ALA A 132 8.13 -26.33 8.50
CA ALA A 132 9.10 -26.07 9.55
C ALA A 132 8.88 -26.98 10.76
N VAL A 133 7.64 -27.08 11.26
CA VAL A 133 7.29 -27.95 12.41
C VAL A 133 7.53 -29.45 12.10
N ALA A 134 7.20 -29.90 10.89
CA ALA A 134 7.43 -31.29 10.47
C ALA A 134 8.93 -31.65 10.37
N SER A 135 9.77 -30.70 9.94
CA SER A 135 11.22 -30.90 9.86
C SER A 135 11.88 -31.06 11.24
N TYR A 136 11.41 -30.31 12.25
CA TYR A 136 11.88 -30.45 13.64
C TYR A 136 11.50 -31.79 14.27
N THR A 137 10.33 -32.33 13.95
CA THR A 137 9.84 -33.60 14.53
C THR A 137 10.46 -34.84 13.86
N SER A 138 10.84 -34.75 12.58
CA SER A 138 11.48 -35.85 11.84
C SER A 138 12.98 -36.01 12.13
N GLY A 139 13.65 -34.97 12.64
CA GLY A 139 15.06 -35.01 13.02
C GLY A 139 15.36 -35.54 14.43
N GLN A 140 14.35 -36.00 15.18
CA GLN A 140 14.51 -36.54 16.55
C GLN A 140 14.28 -38.07 16.65
N ASN A 141 14.17 -38.79 15.53
CA ASN A 141 14.08 -40.26 15.51
C ASN A 141 15.36 -40.93 15.00
#